data_AF-A0AAP8N5U4-F1
#
_entry.id   AF-A0AAP8N5U4-F1
#
_cell.length_a   1.000
_cell.length_b   1.000
_cell.length_c   1.000
_cell.angle_alpha   90.00
_cell.angle_beta   90.00
_cell.angle_gamma   90.00
#
_symmetry.space_group_name_H-M   'P 1'
#
loop_
_entity.id
_entity.type
_entity.pdbx_description
1 polymer ?
#
loop_
_entity_poly.entity_id
_entity_poly.type
_entity_poly.pdbx_seq_one_letter_code
_entity_poly.pdbx_strand_id
1 'polypeptide(L)'
;EELRKLSFGINGYFFVYDREGRSLMHARQSELVGQYLWDMKDPHGLPVIQALLKSAASGEGFQRYAWNKPSSGQVTDKLAYVV
;
A
#
# COMPACT_ATOMS: atom_id res chain seq x y z
N GLU A 1 16.95 -4.97 -2.70
CA GLU A 1 17.52 -3.71 -3.23
C GLU A 1 16.70 -3.01 -4.32
N GLU A 2 16.49 -3.58 -5.51
CA GLU A 2 16.14 -2.80 -6.71
C GLU A 2 14.72 -2.20 -6.76
N LEU A 3 13.71 -2.87 -6.19
CA LEU A 3 12.33 -2.35 -6.17
C LEU A 3 12.17 -1.06 -5.35
N ARG A 4 13.05 -0.79 -4.37
CA ARG A 4 13.01 0.46 -3.59
C ARG A 4 13.39 1.68 -4.42
N LYS A 5 14.16 1.50 -5.49
CA LYS A 5 14.67 2.57 -6.36
C LYS A 5 13.70 2.91 -7.50
N LEU A 6 12.72 2.06 -7.77
CA LEU A 6 11.70 2.31 -8.78
C LEU A 6 10.63 3.23 -8.18
N SER A 7 10.55 4.47 -8.68
CA SER A 7 9.46 5.40 -8.37
C SER A 7 8.85 5.89 -9.68
N PHE A 8 7.54 5.76 -9.83
CA PHE A 8 6.81 6.32 -10.97
C PHE A 8 6.41 7.76 -10.67
N GLY A 9 7.18 8.71 -11.21
CA GLY A 9 6.95 10.15 -11.01
C GLY A 9 7.12 10.59 -9.54
N ILE A 10 6.64 11.79 -9.22
CA ILE A 10 6.86 12.43 -7.90
C ILE A 10 6.10 11.72 -6.77
N ASN A 11 4.93 11.14 -7.06
CA ASN A 11 4.00 10.61 -6.05
C ASN A 11 3.73 9.10 -6.16
N GLY A 12 4.15 8.44 -7.24
CA GLY A 12 4.01 6.99 -7.40
C GLY A 12 5.13 6.24 -6.69
N TYR A 13 4.76 5.23 -5.91
CA TYR A 13 5.71 4.39 -5.18
C TYR A 13 5.19 2.97 -5.07
N PHE A 14 6.11 2.01 -5.01
CA PHE A 14 5.80 0.61 -4.78
C PHE A 14 5.69 0.30 -3.29
N PHE A 15 4.86 -0.71 -3.03
CA PHE A 15 4.74 -1.40 -1.76
C PHE A 15 4.58 -2.88 -2.05
N VAL A 16 4.99 -3.73 -1.12
CA VAL A 16 4.86 -5.19 -1.21
C VAL A 16 4.37 -5.69 0.13
N TYR A 17 3.30 -6.48 0.08
CA TYR A 17 2.76 -7.21 1.22
C TYR A 17 2.81 -8.70 0.93
N ASP A 18 3.02 -9.52 1.96
CA ASP A 18 2.71 -10.95 1.83
C ASP A 18 1.20 -11.21 1.96
N ARG A 19 0.81 -12.48 1.81
CA ARG A 19 -0.60 -12.91 1.86
C ARG A 19 -1.24 -12.78 3.24
N GLU A 20 -0.44 -12.62 4.28
CA GLU A 20 -0.87 -12.45 5.67
C GLU A 20 -0.95 -10.95 6.04
N GLY A 21 -0.63 -10.06 5.09
CA GLY A 21 -0.68 -8.62 5.29
C GLY A 21 0.55 -8.04 6.00
N ARG A 22 1.68 -8.78 6.02
CA ARG A 22 2.95 -8.24 6.48
C ARG A 22 3.57 -7.36 5.40
N SER A 23 4.04 -6.16 5.77
CA SER A 23 4.78 -5.31 4.83
C SER A 23 6.19 -5.86 4.60
N LEU A 24 6.50 -6.23 3.36
CA LEU A 24 7.83 -6.68 2.95
C LEU A 24 8.67 -5.52 2.39
N MET A 25 8.02 -4.53 1.79
CA MET A 25 8.66 -3.35 1.24
C MET A 25 7.68 -2.18 1.17
N HIS A 26 8.15 -0.99 1.51
CA HIS A 26 7.42 0.25 1.25
C HIS A 26 8.40 1.36 0.91
N ALA A 27 8.36 1.89 -0.31
CA ALA A 27 9.40 2.79 -0.80
C ALA A 27 9.38 4.19 -0.13
N ARG A 28 8.28 4.57 0.53
CA ARG A 28 8.13 5.89 1.19
C ARG A 28 7.92 5.85 2.70
N GLN A 29 7.77 4.67 3.29
CA GLN A 29 7.43 4.48 4.71
C GLN A 29 8.14 3.23 5.22
N SER A 30 9.46 3.30 5.34
CA SER A 30 10.27 2.16 5.75
C SER A 30 9.93 1.66 7.14
N GLU A 31 9.32 2.50 7.98
CA GLU A 31 8.82 2.16 9.32
C GLU A 31 7.74 1.08 9.30
N LEU A 32 7.00 0.92 8.18
CA LEU A 32 5.99 -0.12 8.05
C LEU A 32 6.58 -1.50 7.78
N VAL A 33 7.80 -1.57 7.25
CA VAL A 33 8.41 -2.83 6.82
C VAL A 33 8.61 -3.76 8.03
N GLY A 34 8.12 -4.98 7.91
CA GLY A 34 8.13 -6.00 8.95
C GLY A 34 6.87 -6.04 9.81
N GLN A 35 6.01 -5.01 9.78
CA GLN A 35 4.77 -4.95 10.54
C GLN A 35 3.65 -5.74 9.87
N TYR A 36 2.76 -6.31 10.68
CA TYR A 36 1.49 -6.89 10.25
C TYR A 36 0.42 -5.81 10.23
N LEU A 37 -0.11 -5.52 9.03
CA LEU A 37 -1.07 -4.44 8.80
C LEU A 37 -2.47 -4.99 8.44
N TRP A 38 -2.73 -6.27 8.74
CA TRP A 38 -3.97 -6.95 8.37
C TRP A 38 -5.23 -6.22 8.86
N ASP A 39 -5.21 -5.71 10.09
CA ASP A 39 -6.34 -5.03 10.73
C ASP A 39 -6.35 -3.50 10.52
N MET A 40 -5.38 -2.97 9.77
CA MET A 40 -5.27 -1.54 9.54
C MET A 40 -6.42 -1.06 8.65
N LYS A 41 -7.12 -0.04 9.14
CA LYS A 41 -8.24 0.61 8.46
C LYS A 41 -7.88 2.02 8.07
N ASP A 42 -8.42 2.46 6.93
CA ASP A 42 -8.42 3.88 6.60
C ASP A 42 -9.46 4.65 7.44
N PRO A 43 -9.51 6.00 7.37
CA PRO A 43 -10.48 6.78 8.12
C PRO A 43 -11.95 6.53 7.77
N HIS A 44 -12.23 5.83 6.67
CA HIS A 44 -13.58 5.42 6.28
C HIS A 44 -13.92 4.00 6.76
N GLY A 45 -13.00 3.33 7.46
CA GLY A 45 -13.17 1.99 8.02
C GLY A 45 -12.82 0.86 7.05
N LEU A 46 -12.28 1.15 5.87
CA LEU A 46 -11.89 0.14 4.89
C LEU A 46 -10.64 -0.62 5.39
N PRO A 47 -10.67 -1.96 5.50
CA PRO A 47 -9.47 -2.75 5.79
C PRO A 47 -8.54 -2.77 4.56
N VAL A 48 -7.59 -1.83 4.52
CA VAL A 48 -6.87 -1.47 3.29
C VAL A 48 -6.07 -2.64 2.73
N ILE A 49 -5.33 -3.33 3.59
CA ILE A 49 -4.45 -4.43 3.16
C ILE A 49 -5.26 -5.62 2.64
N GLN A 50 -6.36 -5.95 3.32
CA GLN A 50 -7.27 -7.00 2.88
C GLN A 50 -7.89 -6.67 1.52
N ALA A 51 -8.30 -5.42 1.30
CA ALA A 51 -8.85 -4.96 0.04
C ALA A 51 -7.81 -5.00 -1.11
N LEU A 52 -6.56 -4.62 -0.84
CA LEU A 52 -5.46 -4.73 -1.80
C LEU A 52 -5.20 -6.18 -2.20
N LEU A 53 -5.09 -7.09 -1.23
CA LEU A 53 -4.86 -8.51 -1.48
C LEU A 53 -6.03 -9.15 -2.23
N LYS A 54 -7.27 -8.78 -1.89
CA LYS A 54 -8.46 -9.24 -2.62
C LYS A 54 -8.46 -8.78 -4.08
N SER A 55 -8.05 -7.54 -4.34
CA SER A 55 -7.96 -7.01 -5.71
C SER A 55 -6.84 -7.68 -6.51
N ALA A 56 -5.72 -8.02 -5.88
CA ALA A 56 -4.62 -8.78 -6.52
C ALA A 56 -5.00 -10.25 -6.80
N ALA A 57 -5.89 -10.85 -6.00
CA ALA A 57 -6.26 -12.27 -6.14
C ALA A 57 -6.89 -12.62 -7.51
N SER A 58 -7.39 -11.63 -8.25
CA SER A 58 -7.92 -11.79 -9.62
C SER A 58 -6.84 -11.72 -10.71
N GLY A 59 -5.56 -11.61 -10.33
CA GLY A 59 -4.41 -11.52 -11.24
C GLY A 59 -3.91 -10.09 -11.45
N GLU A 60 -4.82 -9.16 -11.68
CA GLU A 60 -4.53 -7.72 -11.66
C GLU A 60 -5.77 -6.93 -11.25
N GLY A 61 -5.58 -5.77 -10.65
CA GLY A 61 -6.70 -4.96 -10.20
C GLY A 61 -6.33 -3.56 -9.77
N PHE A 62 -7.37 -2.73 -9.60
CA PHE A 62 -7.25 -1.40 -9.06
C PHE A 62 -8.00 -1.32 -7.72
N GLN A 63 -7.36 -0.73 -6.72
CA GLN A 63 -7.96 -0.51 -5.40
C GLN A 63 -7.89 0.97 -5.03
N ARG A 64 -9.04 1.55 -4.69
CA ARG A 64 -9.11 2.89 -4.06
C ARG A 64 -9.16 2.75 -2.55
N TYR A 65 -8.43 3.61 -1.86
CA TYR A 65 -8.37 3.67 -0.40
C TYR A 65 -7.79 5.02 0.03
N ALA A 66 -8.13 5.45 1.24
CA ALA A 66 -7.49 6.61 1.84
C ALA A 66 -6.17 6.20 2.52
N TRP A 67 -5.10 6.96 2.32
CA TRP A 67 -3.78 6.66 2.89
C TRP A 67 -3.07 7.93 3.35
N ASN A 68 -2.30 7.83 4.43
CA ASN A 68 -1.47 8.95 4.88
C ASN A 68 -0.35 9.19 3.86
N LYS A 69 -0.43 10.29 3.12
CA LYS A 69 0.56 10.64 2.11
C LYS A 69 1.85 11.09 2.79
N PRO A 70 2.97 10.35 2.67
CA PRO A 70 4.18 10.66 3.44
C PRO A 70 4.77 12.04 3.16
N SER A 71 4.55 12.58 1.96
CA SER A 71 5.05 13.91 1.55
C SER A 71 4.31 15.08 2.20
N SER A 72 3.08 14.89 2.68
CA SER A 72 2.25 15.97 3.27
C SER A 72 1.74 15.65 4.68
N GLY A 73 1.86 14.40 5.15
CA GLY A 73 1.29 13.94 6.42
C GLY A 73 -0.24 13.97 6.46
N GLN A 74 -0.89 14.19 5.31
CA GLN A 74 -2.34 14.25 5.19
C GLN A 74 -2.86 12.94 4.63
N VAL A 75 -4.02 12.52 5.12
CA VAL A 75 -4.77 11.43 4.49
C VAL A 75 -5.32 11.93 3.16
N THR A 76 -5.04 11.19 2.10
CA THR A 76 -5.55 11.48 0.75
C THR A 76 -6.07 10.22 0.10
N ASP A 77 -7.06 10.36 -0.79
CA ASP A 77 -7.49 9.27 -1.65
C ASP A 77 -6.36 8.83 -2.57
N LYS A 78 -6.13 7.51 -2.61
CA LYS A 78 -5.12 6.87 -3.43
C LYS A 78 -5.78 5.81 -4.31
N LEU A 79 -5.25 5.67 -5.52
CA LEU A 79 -5.55 4.57 -6.43
C LEU A 79 -4.27 3.74 -6.57
N ALA A 80 -4.33 2.47 -6.19
CA ALA A 80 -3.24 1.53 -6.45
C ALA A 80 -3.63 0.57 -7.57
N TYR A 81 -2.66 0.25 -8.42
CA TYR A 81 -2.68 -0.95 -9.24
C TYR A 81 -1.97 -2.06 -8.46
N VAL A 82 -2.59 -3.24 -8.39
CA VAL A 82 -2.10 -4.40 -7.63
C VAL A 82 -2.12 -5.64 -8.51
N VAL A 83 -1.15 -6.51 -8.28
CA VAL A 83 -0.89 -7.79 -8.98
C VAL A 83 -0.46 -8.85 -7.99
#